data_AF-A0A382TXI2-F1
#
_entry.id   AF-A0A382TXI2-F1
#
_cell.length_a   1.000
_cell.length_b   1.000
_cell.length_c   1.000
_cell.angle_alpha   90.00
_cell.angle_beta   90.00
_cell.angle_gamma   90.00
#
_symmetry.space_group_name_H-M   'P 1'
#
loop_
_entity.id
_entity.type
_entity.pdbx_description
1 polymer ?
#
loop_
_entity_poly.entity_id
_entity_poly.type
_entity_poly.pdbx_seq_one_letter_code
_entity_poly.pdbx_strand_id
1 'polypeptide(L)'
;MASDVESGDRRALARAITLVESTHPDHRSKAEQLLANLLGSTGKAVRLGISGPPGVGKSTFIEALGLYLTERGHKVAILAVDPTSARSGGSILGDKTRMERLTRDPNVYIRPSPSGGALGGVARRTREAMLVCEAAGHDIVIVETVGVGQSEITVRDMVDMFLVL
;
A
#
# COMPACT_ATOMS: atom_id res chain seq x y z
N MET A 1 -16.16 11.72 -2.93
CA MET A 1 -14.99 10.81 -3.00
C MET A 1 -13.83 11.33 -2.18
N ALA A 2 -13.24 12.50 -2.48
CA ALA A 2 -12.12 13.02 -1.68
C ALA A 2 -12.51 13.21 -0.19
N SER A 3 -13.62 13.90 0.07
CA SER A 3 -14.20 14.06 1.42
C SER A 3 -14.46 12.73 2.14
N ASP A 4 -14.88 11.70 1.41
CA ASP A 4 -15.18 10.38 1.97
C ASP A 4 -13.88 9.61 2.30
N VAL A 5 -12.84 9.80 1.49
CA VAL A 5 -11.50 9.30 1.81
C VAL A 5 -10.99 9.99 3.07
N GLU A 6 -11.07 11.31 3.15
CA GLU A 6 -10.60 12.11 4.29
C GLU A 6 -11.36 11.83 5.60
N SER A 7 -12.63 11.43 5.52
CA SER A 7 -13.38 10.98 6.69
C SER A 7 -13.00 9.56 7.16
N GLY A 8 -12.10 8.88 6.42
CA GLY A 8 -11.65 7.53 6.72
C GLY A 8 -12.62 6.44 6.25
N ASP A 9 -13.53 6.72 5.30
CA ASP A 9 -14.42 5.69 4.76
C ASP A 9 -13.60 4.63 4.00
N ARG A 10 -13.61 3.41 4.55
CA ARG A 10 -12.82 2.27 4.05
C ARG A 10 -13.22 1.85 2.62
N ARG A 11 -14.50 2.01 2.24
CA ARG A 11 -14.97 1.70 0.88
C ARG A 11 -14.53 2.78 -0.09
N ALA A 12 -14.58 4.04 0.32
CA ALA A 12 -14.08 5.17 -0.47
C ALA A 12 -12.57 5.03 -0.71
N LEU A 13 -11.79 4.70 0.32
CA LEU A 13 -10.36 4.39 0.23
C LEU A 13 -10.10 3.28 -0.82
N ALA A 14 -10.80 2.16 -0.73
CA ALA A 14 -10.62 1.07 -1.68
C ALA A 14 -10.97 1.45 -3.13
N ARG A 15 -12.03 2.24 -3.33
CA ARG A 15 -12.43 2.75 -4.65
C ARG A 15 -11.44 3.78 -5.20
N ALA A 16 -10.94 4.66 -4.35
CA ALA A 16 -9.92 5.64 -4.70
C ALA A 16 -8.62 4.96 -5.14
N ILE A 17 -8.15 3.96 -4.39
CA ILE A 17 -6.97 3.19 -4.77
C ILE A 17 -7.19 2.44 -6.09
N THR A 18 -8.37 1.83 -6.27
CA THR A 18 -8.72 1.17 -7.55
C THR A 18 -8.73 2.15 -8.72
N LEU A 19 -9.15 3.40 -8.50
CA LEU A 19 -9.15 4.45 -9.52
C LEU A 19 -7.72 4.84 -9.93
N VAL A 20 -6.82 5.08 -8.97
CA VAL A 20 -5.41 5.46 -9.25
C VAL A 20 -4.62 4.30 -9.86
N GLU A 21 -4.95 3.05 -9.53
CA GLU A 21 -4.31 1.88 -10.12
C GLU A 21 -4.79 1.58 -11.55
N SER A 22 -5.90 2.17 -11.98
CA SER A 22 -6.55 1.83 -13.25
C SER A 22 -5.71 2.24 -14.47
N THR A 23 -5.66 1.37 -15.47
CA THR A 23 -5.06 1.66 -16.78
C THR A 23 -6.05 2.27 -17.78
N HIS A 24 -7.33 2.39 -17.42
CA HIS A 24 -8.34 2.92 -18.33
C HIS A 24 -8.10 4.42 -18.59
N PRO A 25 -8.05 4.88 -19.85
CA PRO A 25 -7.76 6.29 -20.17
C PRO A 25 -8.67 7.29 -19.43
N ASP A 26 -9.98 7.02 -19.38
CA ASP A 26 -10.97 7.89 -18.72
C ASP A 26 -10.81 7.97 -17.19
N HIS A 27 -10.09 7.03 -16.59
CA HIS A 27 -9.82 7.05 -15.15
C HIS A 27 -8.63 7.93 -14.80
N ARG A 28 -7.70 8.17 -15.74
CA ARG A 28 -6.46 8.91 -15.48
C ARG A 28 -6.73 10.34 -15.02
N SER A 29 -7.57 11.08 -15.74
CA SER A 29 -7.90 12.47 -15.37
C SER A 29 -8.64 12.55 -14.02
N LYS A 30 -9.52 11.58 -13.75
CA LYS A 30 -10.23 11.48 -12.47
C LYS A 30 -9.30 11.15 -11.30
N ALA A 31 -8.32 10.26 -11.53
CA ALA A 31 -7.30 9.91 -10.55
C ALA A 31 -6.40 11.11 -10.22
N GLU A 32 -5.95 11.85 -11.24
CA GLU A 32 -5.14 13.05 -11.08
C GLU A 32 -5.88 14.15 -10.29
N GLN A 33 -7.14 14.40 -10.63
CA GLN A 33 -7.98 15.36 -9.88
C GLN A 33 -8.22 14.91 -8.43
N LEU A 34 -8.47 13.61 -8.21
CA LEU A 34 -8.64 13.06 -6.87
C LEU A 34 -7.37 13.26 -6.03
N LEU A 35 -6.21 12.88 -6.57
CA LEU A 35 -4.92 13.04 -5.89
C LEU A 35 -4.65 14.51 -5.56
N ALA A 36 -4.86 15.42 -6.51
CA ALA A 36 -4.68 16.85 -6.30
C ALA A 36 -5.53 17.38 -5.13
N ASN A 37 -6.78 16.93 -5.02
CA ASN A 37 -7.66 17.31 -3.91
C ASN A 37 -7.20 16.74 -2.56
N LEU A 38 -6.57 15.56 -2.56
CA LEU A 38 -6.11 14.90 -1.34
C LEU A 38 -4.74 15.42 -0.85
N LEU A 39 -3.95 16.10 -1.68
CA LEU A 39 -2.57 16.51 -1.35
C LEU A 39 -2.43 17.24 -0.02
N GLY A 40 -3.38 18.13 0.33
CA GLY A 40 -3.37 18.89 1.59
C GLY A 40 -3.47 18.02 2.85
N SER A 41 -3.93 16.78 2.70
CA SER A 41 -4.15 15.80 3.76
C SER A 41 -3.06 14.71 3.80
N THR A 42 -1.98 14.86 3.00
CA THR A 42 -0.88 13.87 2.89
C THR A 42 0.43 14.31 3.55
N GLY A 43 1.42 13.42 3.60
CA GLY A 43 2.79 13.71 4.01
C GLY A 43 3.07 13.65 5.52
N LYS A 44 2.08 13.24 6.32
CA LYS A 44 2.20 13.15 7.79
C LYS A 44 2.50 11.74 8.30
N ALA A 45 2.42 10.73 7.45
CA ALA A 45 2.65 9.35 7.84
C ALA A 45 4.12 8.98 7.82
N VAL A 46 4.50 8.03 8.67
CA VAL A 46 5.78 7.33 8.58
C VAL A 46 5.67 6.27 7.49
N ARG A 47 6.53 6.36 6.46
CA ARG A 47 6.61 5.38 5.38
C ARG A 47 7.74 4.40 5.64
N LEU A 48 7.41 3.13 5.80
CA LEU A 48 8.36 2.05 6.09
C LEU A 48 8.39 1.03 4.94
N GLY A 49 9.52 0.92 4.26
CA GLY A 49 9.77 -0.17 3.32
C GLY A 49 10.31 -1.40 4.03
N ILE A 50 9.78 -2.59 3.74
CA ILE A 50 10.26 -3.85 4.30
C ILE A 50 10.56 -4.82 3.15
N SER A 51 11.78 -5.34 3.15
CA SER A 51 12.25 -6.34 2.20
C SER A 51 12.99 -7.48 2.90
N GLY A 52 13.29 -8.54 2.15
CA GLY A 52 13.98 -9.73 2.64
C GLY A 52 13.70 -10.93 1.75
N PRO A 53 14.57 -11.96 1.77
CA PRO A 53 14.42 -13.13 0.92
C PRO A 53 13.13 -13.92 1.23
N PRO A 54 12.59 -14.68 0.26
CA PRO A 54 11.45 -15.56 0.52
C PRO A 54 11.73 -16.50 1.70
N GLY A 55 10.78 -16.60 2.63
CA GLY A 55 10.89 -17.46 3.81
C GLY A 55 11.56 -16.85 5.04
N VAL A 56 12.08 -15.61 4.97
CA VAL A 56 12.72 -14.93 6.13
C VAL A 56 11.78 -14.58 7.29
N GLY A 57 10.47 -14.81 7.13
CA GLY A 57 9.46 -14.47 8.14
C GLY A 57 8.90 -13.06 8.03
N LYS A 58 9.10 -12.38 6.90
CA LYS A 58 8.62 -11.00 6.64
C LYS A 58 7.12 -10.79 6.92
N SER A 59 6.24 -11.66 6.43
CA SER A 59 4.79 -11.49 6.67
C SER A 59 4.43 -11.69 8.16
N THR A 60 5.13 -12.60 8.86
CA THR A 60 4.98 -12.77 10.32
C THR A 60 5.47 -11.55 11.09
N PHE A 61 6.58 -10.95 10.66
CA PHE A 61 7.10 -9.70 11.23
C PHE A 61 6.13 -8.54 11.02
N ILE A 62 5.60 -8.38 9.79
CA ILE A 62 4.63 -7.32 9.46
C ILE A 62 3.34 -7.48 10.28
N GLU A 63 2.84 -8.71 10.46
CA GLU A 63 1.68 -8.97 11.33
C GLU A 63 1.94 -8.58 12.79
N ALA A 64 3.06 -9.03 13.36
CA ALA A 64 3.41 -8.70 14.73
C ALA A 64 3.60 -7.18 14.93
N LEU A 65 4.31 -6.52 14.00
CA LEU A 65 4.53 -5.08 14.02
C LEU A 65 3.22 -4.30 13.86
N GLY A 66 2.38 -4.69 12.91
CA GLY A 66 1.10 -4.04 12.64
C GLY A 66 0.17 -4.09 13.86
N LEU A 67 0.03 -5.27 14.49
CA LEU A 67 -0.76 -5.42 15.72
C LEU A 67 -0.20 -4.58 16.87
N TYR A 68 1.12 -4.58 17.05
CA TYR A 68 1.79 -3.76 18.06
C TYR A 68 1.53 -2.26 17.89
N LEU A 69 1.45 -1.79 16.64
CA LEU A 69 1.18 -0.40 16.29
C LEU A 69 -0.29 -0.04 16.49
N THR A 70 -1.22 -0.90 16.08
CA THR A 70 -2.66 -0.64 16.30
C THR A 70 -3.04 -0.68 17.77
N GLU A 71 -2.41 -1.52 18.58
CA GLU A 71 -2.53 -1.50 20.05
C GLU A 71 -2.10 -0.16 20.68
N ARG A 72 -1.28 0.63 19.97
CA ARG A 72 -0.85 1.99 20.38
C ARG A 72 -1.70 3.11 19.79
N GLY A 73 -2.77 2.77 19.08
CA GLY A 73 -3.70 3.74 18.50
C GLY A 73 -3.32 4.23 17.10
N HIS A 74 -2.31 3.64 16.46
CA HIS A 74 -1.96 3.97 15.07
C HIS A 74 -2.93 3.32 14.07
N LYS A 75 -3.09 3.96 12.91
CA LYS A 75 -3.77 3.40 11.73
C LYS A 75 -2.73 3.00 10.69
N VAL A 76 -2.70 1.72 10.35
CA VAL A 76 -1.61 1.14 9.55
C VAL A 76 -2.13 0.76 8.17
N ALA A 77 -1.53 1.31 7.11
CA ALA A 77 -1.73 0.83 5.74
C ALA A 77 -0.58 -0.08 5.33
N ILE A 78 -0.88 -1.19 4.66
CA ILE A 78 0.11 -2.15 4.14
C ILE A 78 -0.11 -2.31 2.65
N LEU A 79 0.90 -1.95 1.86
CA LEU A 79 0.91 -1.98 0.41
C LEU A 79 1.97 -2.98 -0.08
N ALA A 80 1.54 -4.06 -0.72
CA ALA A 80 2.48 -5.01 -1.32
C ALA A 80 2.95 -4.51 -2.70
N VAL A 81 4.21 -4.75 -3.02
CA VAL A 81 4.84 -4.46 -4.31
C VAL A 81 5.44 -5.75 -4.84
N ASP A 82 4.79 -6.31 -5.86
CA ASP A 82 5.23 -7.52 -6.56
C ASP A 82 5.32 -7.21 -8.06
N PRO A 83 6.53 -7.07 -8.65
CA PRO A 83 6.69 -6.84 -10.09
C PRO A 83 6.32 -8.07 -10.93
N THR A 84 6.23 -9.26 -10.34
CA THR A 84 5.82 -10.49 -11.02
C THR A 84 4.30 -10.65 -11.11
N SER A 85 3.53 -9.80 -10.42
CA SER A 85 2.05 -9.75 -10.47
C SER A 85 1.51 -9.61 -11.90
N ALA A 86 2.30 -9.04 -12.81
CA ALA A 86 1.98 -8.92 -14.23
C ALA A 86 1.79 -10.27 -14.94
N ARG A 87 2.43 -11.35 -14.46
CA ARG A 87 2.29 -12.71 -15.03
C ARG A 87 1.12 -13.50 -14.42
N SER A 88 0.78 -13.21 -13.17
CA SER A 88 -0.28 -13.91 -12.43
C SER A 88 -1.64 -13.20 -12.46
N GLY A 89 -1.73 -11.99 -13.03
CA GLY A 89 -2.96 -11.20 -13.08
C GLY A 89 -3.27 -10.44 -11.78
N GLY A 90 -2.32 -10.37 -10.86
CA GLY A 90 -2.48 -9.80 -9.52
C GLY A 90 -2.60 -10.87 -8.44
N SER A 91 -1.99 -10.62 -7.27
CA SER A 91 -2.16 -11.46 -6.09
C SER A 91 -3.50 -11.09 -5.42
N ILE A 92 -4.59 -11.77 -5.79
CA ILE A 92 -5.90 -11.52 -5.17
C ILE A 92 -5.95 -12.07 -3.73
N LEU A 93 -5.22 -13.16 -3.43
CA LEU A 93 -5.44 -13.96 -2.21
C LEU A 93 -4.18 -14.45 -1.47
N GLY A 94 -2.99 -14.46 -2.10
CA GLY A 94 -1.81 -15.18 -1.56
C GLY A 94 -1.19 -14.59 -0.30
N ASP A 95 -1.32 -13.28 -0.08
CA ASP A 95 -0.75 -12.59 1.09
C ASP A 95 -1.75 -12.39 2.24
N LYS A 96 -3.07 -12.39 1.96
CA LYS A 96 -4.10 -12.16 3.00
C LYS A 96 -4.27 -13.36 3.94
N THR A 97 -3.94 -14.58 3.49
CA THR A 97 -4.01 -15.79 4.32
C THR A 97 -2.84 -15.93 5.29
N ARG A 98 -1.80 -15.08 5.19
CA ARG A 98 -0.61 -15.12 6.04
C ARG A 98 -0.67 -14.19 7.25
N MET A 99 -1.62 -13.26 7.29
CA MET A 99 -1.78 -12.25 8.35
C MET A 99 -3.24 -12.23 8.85
N GLU A 100 -3.69 -13.34 9.42
CA GLU A 100 -5.11 -13.57 9.76
C GLU A 100 -5.65 -12.59 10.79
N ARG A 101 -4.85 -12.24 11.81
CA ARG A 101 -5.28 -11.35 12.88
C ARG A 101 -5.29 -9.92 12.39
N LEU A 102 -4.22 -9.52 11.72
CA LEU A 102 -4.04 -8.16 11.22
C LEU A 102 -5.10 -7.78 10.18
N THR A 103 -5.50 -8.72 9.32
CA THR A 103 -6.53 -8.50 8.28
C THR A 103 -7.91 -8.19 8.88
N ARG A 104 -8.16 -8.57 10.14
CA ARG A 104 -9.42 -8.33 10.86
C ARG A 104 -9.42 -7.05 11.68
N ASP A 105 -8.27 -6.41 11.84
CA ASP A 105 -8.15 -5.18 12.62
C ASP A 105 -8.76 -3.99 11.82
N PRO A 106 -9.75 -3.26 12.39
CA PRO A 106 -10.39 -2.14 11.71
C PRO A 106 -9.43 -0.97 11.45
N ASN A 107 -8.34 -0.83 12.21
CA ASN A 107 -7.32 0.20 12.05
C ASN A 107 -6.25 -0.17 11.01
N VAL A 108 -6.31 -1.37 10.43
CA VAL A 108 -5.38 -1.80 9.37
C VAL A 108 -6.07 -1.78 8.03
N TYR A 109 -5.41 -1.28 6.99
CA TYR A 109 -5.83 -1.43 5.60
C TYR A 109 -4.75 -2.15 4.79
N ILE A 110 -5.11 -3.26 4.12
CA ILE A 110 -4.16 -4.05 3.33
C ILE A 110 -4.56 -4.01 1.86
N ARG A 111 -3.63 -3.55 1.00
CA ARG A 111 -3.75 -3.53 -0.45
C ARG A 111 -2.70 -4.45 -1.09
N PRO A 112 -3.11 -5.49 -1.84
CA PRO A 112 -2.17 -6.30 -2.60
C PRO A 112 -1.56 -5.51 -3.76
N SER A 113 -0.44 -6.01 -4.31
CA SER A 113 0.23 -5.39 -5.46
C SER A 113 -0.73 -5.19 -6.64
N PRO A 114 -0.71 -4.01 -7.29
CA PRO A 114 -1.53 -3.77 -8.47
C PRO A 114 -1.14 -4.75 -9.59
N SER A 115 -2.14 -5.21 -10.33
CA SER A 115 -1.93 -6.08 -11.50
C SER A 115 -1.37 -5.28 -12.67
N GLY A 116 -0.49 -5.91 -13.47
CA GLY A 116 -0.17 -5.50 -14.84
C GLY A 116 0.65 -4.21 -14.97
N GLY A 117 1.91 -4.34 -15.37
CA GLY A 117 2.75 -3.22 -15.74
C GLY A 117 4.24 -3.52 -15.57
N ALA A 118 5.08 -2.70 -16.21
CA ALA A 118 6.51 -2.67 -15.88
C ALA A 118 6.71 -2.16 -14.44
N LEU A 119 7.86 -2.46 -13.83
CA LEU A 119 8.20 -2.05 -12.46
C LEU A 119 7.92 -0.56 -12.19
N GLY A 120 8.22 0.33 -13.14
CA GLY A 120 7.96 1.77 -13.01
C GLY A 120 6.46 2.13 -12.90
N GLY A 121 5.58 1.35 -13.55
CA GLY A 121 4.13 1.53 -13.43
C GLY A 121 3.60 1.07 -12.07
N VAL A 122 4.10 -0.06 -11.55
CA VAL A 122 3.77 -0.56 -10.21
C VAL A 122 4.21 0.47 -9.16
N ALA A 123 5.45 0.94 -9.25
CA ALA A 123 6.02 1.93 -8.35
C ALA A 123 5.21 3.23 -8.27
N ARG A 124 4.83 3.77 -9.44
CA ARG A 124 4.01 4.98 -9.53
C ARG A 124 2.68 4.78 -8.80
N ARG A 125 1.97 3.68 -9.09
CA ARG A 125 0.67 3.38 -8.49
C ARG A 125 0.78 3.16 -6.99
N THR A 126 1.85 2.51 -6.51
CA THR A 126 2.10 2.37 -5.07
C THR A 126 2.29 3.73 -4.41
N ARG A 127 3.06 4.65 -5.01
CA ARG A 127 3.19 6.03 -4.50
C ARG A 127 1.85 6.75 -4.42
N GLU A 128 1.05 6.67 -5.47
CA GLU A 128 -0.29 7.27 -5.49
C GLU A 128 -1.22 6.62 -4.44
N ALA A 129 -1.15 5.30 -4.26
CA ALA A 129 -1.91 4.59 -3.23
C ALA A 129 -1.47 4.98 -1.80
N MET A 130 -0.18 5.22 -1.55
CA MET A 130 0.32 5.76 -0.27
C MET A 130 -0.35 7.10 0.04
N LEU A 131 -0.39 8.02 -0.91
CA LEU A 131 -1.04 9.33 -0.73
C LEU A 131 -2.52 9.19 -0.37
N VAL A 132 -3.25 8.28 -1.01
CA VAL A 132 -4.66 8.02 -0.67
C VAL A 132 -4.79 7.44 0.74
N CYS A 133 -3.89 6.55 1.17
CA CYS A 133 -3.92 5.99 2.53
C CYS A 133 -3.64 7.06 3.60
N GLU A 134 -2.66 7.92 3.35
CA GLU A 134 -2.32 9.06 4.21
C GLU A 134 -3.49 10.01 4.36
N ALA A 135 -4.12 10.39 3.25
CA ALA A 135 -5.29 11.25 3.27
C ALA A 135 -6.48 10.61 4.01
N ALA A 136 -6.57 9.28 4.03
CA ALA A 136 -7.54 8.54 4.84
C ALA A 136 -7.18 8.44 6.34
N GLY A 137 -6.11 9.10 6.77
CA GLY A 137 -5.67 9.17 8.16
C GLY A 137 -4.84 7.96 8.62
N HIS A 138 -4.28 7.16 7.70
CA HIS A 138 -3.25 6.19 8.08
C HIS A 138 -1.95 6.93 8.32
N ASP A 139 -1.48 6.92 9.56
CA ASP A 139 -0.28 7.60 10.01
C ASP A 139 0.97 6.71 9.91
N ILE A 140 0.80 5.43 9.57
CA ILE A 140 1.88 4.52 9.23
C ILE A 140 1.54 3.81 7.92
N VAL A 141 2.47 3.86 6.95
CA VAL A 141 2.33 3.17 5.66
C VAL A 141 3.52 2.23 5.45
N ILE A 142 3.24 0.92 5.48
CA ILE A 142 4.23 -0.13 5.24
C ILE A 142 4.17 -0.54 3.77
N VAL A 143 5.32 -0.52 3.08
CA VAL A 143 5.47 -0.99 1.71
C VAL A 143 6.32 -2.26 1.71
N GLU A 144 5.70 -3.38 1.40
CA GLU A 144 6.34 -4.70 1.40
C GLU A 144 6.77 -5.08 -0.01
N THR A 145 8.04 -5.45 -0.24
CA THR A 145 8.44 -6.08 -1.50
C THR A 145 8.16 -7.58 -1.46
N VAL A 146 7.53 -8.12 -2.50
CA VAL A 146 7.33 -9.56 -2.66
C VAL A 146 8.32 -10.09 -3.70
N GLY A 147 9.22 -10.97 -3.29
CA GLY A 147 10.17 -11.65 -4.17
C GLY A 147 11.56 -11.01 -4.25
N VAL A 148 12.39 -11.54 -5.15
CA VAL A 148 13.78 -11.11 -5.43
C VAL A 148 13.81 -10.24 -6.69
N GLY A 149 14.38 -9.03 -6.65
CA GLY A 149 14.43 -8.19 -7.85
C GLY A 149 14.98 -6.77 -7.71
N GLN A 150 14.47 -5.87 -8.56
CA GLN A 150 14.78 -4.42 -8.59
C GLN A 150 13.74 -3.58 -7.82
N SER A 151 12.77 -4.25 -7.21
CA SER A 151 11.72 -3.64 -6.39
C SER A 151 12.27 -2.94 -5.16
N GLU A 152 13.38 -3.44 -4.62
CA GLU A 152 14.03 -3.00 -3.40
C GLU A 152 14.53 -1.56 -3.55
N ILE A 153 15.21 -1.26 -4.66
CA ILE A 153 15.66 0.10 -4.99
C ILE A 153 14.46 1.03 -5.12
N THR A 154 13.41 0.57 -5.81
CA THR A 154 12.23 1.38 -6.08
C THR A 154 11.45 1.71 -4.80
N VAL A 155 11.28 0.72 -3.92
CA VAL A 155 10.63 0.91 -2.62
C VAL A 155 11.49 1.80 -1.73
N ARG A 156 12.81 1.61 -1.69
CA ARG A 156 13.72 2.47 -0.93
C ARG A 156 13.58 3.95 -1.31
N ASP A 157 13.41 4.25 -2.59
CA ASP A 157 13.30 5.62 -3.09
C ASP A 157 11.93 6.30 -2.81
N MET A 158 10.98 5.61 -2.17
CA MET A 158 9.64 6.13 -1.88
C MET A 158 9.24 6.10 -0.41
N VAL A 159 10.10 5.60 0.47
CA VAL A 159 9.85 5.45 1.91
C VAL A 159 10.87 6.24 2.73
N ASP A 160 10.54 6.53 3.99
CA ASP A 160 11.42 7.29 4.89
C ASP A 160 12.46 6.39 5.56
N MET A 161 12.09 5.13 5.83
CA MET A 161 12.96 4.09 6.37
C MET A 161 12.82 2.82 5.55
N PHE A 162 13.95 2.16 5.26
CA PHE A 162 13.98 0.89 4.55
C PHE A 162 14.65 -0.18 5.41
N LEU A 163 13.90 -1.22 5.75
CA LEU A 163 14.32 -2.36 6.58
C LEU A 163 14.54 -3.59 5.70
N VAL A 164 15.66 -4.28 5.92
CA VAL A 164 15.95 -5.59 5.32
C VAL A 164 16.02 -6.63 6.44
N LEU A 165 15.23 -7.69 6.30
CA LEU A 165 15.19 -8.85 7.20
C LEU A 165 16.10 -9.98 6.70
#